data_AF-A0A0L1IK03-F1
#
_entry.id   AF-A0A0L1IK03-F1
#
_cell.length_a   1.000
_cell.length_b   1.000
_cell.length_c   1.000
_cell.angle_alpha   90.00
_cell.angle_beta   90.00
_cell.angle_gamma   90.00
#
_symmetry.space_group_name_H-M   'P 1'
#
loop_
_entity.id
_entity.type
_entity.pdbx_description
1 polymer ?
#
loop_
_entity_poly.entity_id
_entity_poly.type
_entity_poly.pdbx_seq_one_letter_code
_entity_poly.pdbx_strand_id
1 'polypeptide(L)' 'MHEVNQARALRVAEIINDYRTLLVHISQQDIPVRAEDCGQPGYVVIRESLAAAQALMSSNYTPVVPTGGNDAETEKAELQ' A
#
# COMPACT_ATOMS: atom_id res chain seq x y z
N MET A 1 -8.36 -0.37 -27.87
CA MET A 1 -7.52 0.53 -27.04
C MET A 1 -8.27 1.03 -25.80
N HIS A 2 -9.50 1.55 -25.90
CA HIS A 2 -10.26 2.04 -24.73
C HIS A 2 -10.58 0.96 -23.67
N GLU A 3 -10.87 -0.26 -24.09
CA GLU A 3 -11.22 -1.39 -23.19
C GLU A 3 -10.02 -1.91 -22.39
N VAL A 4 -8.81 -1.90 -22.96
CA VAL A 4 -7.58 -2.36 -22.28
C VAL A 4 -7.23 -1.42 -21.12
N ASN A 5 -7.34 -0.12 -21.34
CA ASN A 5 -7.11 0.87 -20.28
C ASN A 5 -8.13 0.77 -19.15
N GLN A 6 -9.39 0.47 -19.48
CA GLN A 6 -10.41 0.22 -18.47
C GLN A 6 -10.13 -1.06 -17.66
N ALA A 7 -9.68 -2.13 -18.31
CA ALA A 7 -9.27 -3.35 -17.62
C ALA A 7 -8.07 -3.13 -16.69
N ARG A 8 -7.07 -2.34 -17.12
CA ARG A 8 -5.92 -1.96 -16.28
C ARG A 8 -6.35 -1.11 -15.09
N ALA A 9 -7.21 -0.11 -15.29
CA ALA A 9 -7.73 0.72 -14.23
C ALA A 9 -8.52 -0.10 -13.18
N LEU A 10 -9.35 -1.04 -13.64
CA LEU A 10 -10.06 -1.96 -12.76
C LEU A 10 -9.08 -2.80 -11.94
N ARG A 11 -8.04 -3.34 -12.58
CA ARG A 11 -7.04 -4.16 -11.89
C ARG A 11 -6.29 -3.36 -10.82
N VAL A 12 -5.94 -2.11 -11.09
CA VAL A 12 -5.32 -1.22 -10.10
C VAL A 12 -6.27 -0.95 -8.94
N ALA A 13 -7.55 -0.71 -9.22
CA ALA A 13 -8.56 -0.49 -8.18
C ALA A 13 -8.72 -1.72 -7.25
N GLU A 14 -8.74 -2.93 -7.81
CA GLU A 14 -8.75 -4.19 -7.06
C GLU A 14 -7.53 -4.29 -6.13
N ILE A 15 -6.33 -4.08 -6.66
CA ILE A 15 -5.08 -4.15 -5.89
C ILE A 15 -5.09 -3.13 -4.74
N ILE A 16 -5.53 -1.90 -5.00
CA ILE A 16 -5.63 -0.85 -3.97
C ILE A 16 -6.65 -1.25 -2.90
N ASN A 17 -7.78 -1.84 -3.29
CA ASN A 17 -8.80 -2.30 -2.36
C ASN A 17 -8.30 -3.45 -1.48
N ASP A 18 -7.65 -4.44 -2.07
CA ASP A 18 -7.05 -5.57 -1.36
C ASP A 18 -5.98 -5.07 -0.38
N TYR A 19 -5.12 -4.16 -0.82
CA TYR A 19 -4.08 -3.58 0.01
C TYR A 19 -4.66 -2.79 1.19
N ARG A 20 -5.68 -1.94 0.98
CA ARG A 20 -6.38 -1.23 2.06
C ARG A 20 -7.00 -2.22 3.05
N THR A 21 -7.58 -3.30 2.54
CA THR A 21 -8.15 -4.36 3.38
C THR A 21 -7.07 -4.98 4.27
N LEU A 22 -5.91 -5.34 3.72
CA LEU A 22 -4.80 -5.90 4.51
C LEU A 22 -4.32 -4.92 5.59
N LEU A 23 -4.14 -3.64 5.25
CA LEU A 23 -3.71 -2.62 6.22
C LEU A 23 -4.66 -2.49 7.41
N VAL A 24 -5.97 -2.48 7.15
CA VAL A 24 -6.98 -2.42 8.22
C VAL A 24 -6.82 -3.62 9.15
N HIS A 25 -6.72 -4.84 8.61
CA HIS A 25 -6.60 -6.05 9.43
C HIS A 25 -5.29 -6.09 10.20
N ILE A 26 -4.16 -5.70 9.59
CA ILE A 26 -2.86 -5.61 10.27
C ILE A 26 -2.91 -4.58 11.40
N SER A 27 -3.48 -3.39 11.15
CA SER A 27 -3.53 -2.29 12.12
C SER A 27 -4.33 -2.61 13.39
N GLN A 28 -5.24 -3.58 13.30
CA GLN A 28 -6.13 -4.02 14.37
C GLN A 28 -5.61 -5.25 15.11
N GLN A 29 -4.44 -5.77 14.75
CA GLN A 29 -3.86 -6.93 15.44
C GLN A 29 -3.48 -6.56 16.88
N ASP A 30 -4.10 -7.26 17.83
CA ASP A 30 -3.73 -7.24 19.24
C ASP A 30 -3.23 -8.63 19.64
N ILE A 31 -1.91 -8.80 19.63
CA ILE A 31 -1.28 -10.09 19.94
C ILE A 31 -0.59 -9.97 21.29
N PRO A 32 -1.09 -10.66 22.33
CA PRO A 32 -0.44 -10.65 23.63
C PRO A 32 0.88 -11.42 23.54
N VAL A 33 2.00 -10.70 23.62
CA VAL A 33 3.35 -11.29 23.61
C VAL A 33 3.91 -11.34 25.02
N ARG A 34 4.37 -12.52 25.46
CA ARG A 34 5.10 -12.66 26.73
C ARG A 34 6.43 -11.91 26.62
N ALA A 35 6.84 -11.24 27.70
CA ALA A 35 8.06 -10.41 27.68
C ALA A 35 9.32 -11.18 27.25
N GLU A 36 9.41 -12.47 27.59
CA GLU A 36 10.50 -13.36 27.20
C GLU A 36 10.56 -13.67 25.70
N ASP A 37 9.44 -13.58 24.99
CA ASP A 37 9.35 -13.88 23.56
C ASP A 37 9.36 -12.62 22.68
N CYS A 38 9.35 -11.42 23.27
CA CYS A 38 9.16 -10.17 22.52
C CYS A 38 10.30 -9.82 21.53
N GLY A 39 11.46 -10.46 21.70
CA GLY A 39 12.62 -10.34 20.83
C GLY A 39 12.71 -11.43 19.75
N GLN A 40 11.80 -12.41 19.72
CA GLN A 40 11.83 -13.43 18.67
C GLN A 40 11.56 -12.80 17.30
N PRO A 41 12.26 -13.22 16.24
CA PRO A 41 12.16 -12.61 14.92
C PRO A 41 10.72 -12.46 14.39
N GLY A 42 9.87 -13.45 14.63
CA GLY A 42 8.46 -13.41 14.22
C GLY A 42 7.68 -12.26 14.86
N TYR A 43 7.84 -12.04 16.16
CA TYR A 43 7.19 -10.94 16.86
C TYR A 43 7.76 -9.57 16.48
N VAL A 44 9.05 -9.50 16.16
CA VAL A 44 9.67 -8.27 15.62
C VAL A 44 9.00 -7.89 14.30
N VAL A 45 8.90 -8.82 13.34
CA VAL A 45 8.27 -8.59 12.03
C VAL A 45 6.81 -8.15 12.19
N ILE A 46 6.05 -8.79 13.08
CA ILE A 46 4.66 -8.43 13.32
C ILE A 46 4.54 -7.00 13.88
N ARG A 47 5.37 -6.64 14.87
CA ARG A 47 5.36 -5.30 15.47
C ARG A 47 5.74 -4.20 14.47
N GLU A 48 6.75 -4.47 13.63
CA GLU A 48 7.16 -3.57 12.55
C GLU A 48 6.05 -3.40 11.51
N SER A 49 5.41 -4.50 11.11
CA SER A 49 4.30 -4.49 10.16
C SER A 49 3.10 -3.71 10.69
N LEU A 50 2.78 -3.88 11.98
CA LEU A 50 1.73 -3.15 12.68
C LEU A 50 2.03 -1.65 12.71
N ALA A 51 3.24 -1.26 13.11
CA ALA A 51 3.66 0.13 13.16
C ALA A 51 3.63 0.79 11.76
N ALA A 52 4.11 0.08 10.74
CA ALA A 52 4.08 0.56 9.37
C ALA A 52 2.65 0.75 8.85
N ALA A 53 1.75 -0.20 9.12
CA ALA A 53 0.35 -0.10 8.73
C ALA A 53 -0.35 1.08 9.40
N GLN A 54 -0.14 1.28 10.70
CA GLN A 54 -0.70 2.42 11.44
C GLN A 54 -0.14 3.77 10.94
N ALA A 55 1.16 3.84 10.67
CA ALA A 55 1.79 5.04 10.10
C ALA A 55 1.22 5.38 8.72
N LEU A 56 1.05 4.38 7.85
CA LEU A 56 0.49 4.58 6.52
C LEU A 56 -0.99 4.99 6.58
N MET A 57 -1.79 4.37 7.45
CA MET A 57 -3.21 4.71 7.62
C MET A 57 -3.44 6.09 8.23
N SER A 58 -2.50 6.59 9.03
CA SER A 58 -2.52 7.95 9.58
C SER A 58 -1.87 8.99 8.67
N SER A 59 -1.13 8.56 7.65
CA SER A 59 -0.51 9.46 6.69
C SER A 59 -1.55 10.15 5.81
N ASN A 60 -1.37 11.45 5.59
CA ASN A 60 -2.14 12.16 4.58
C ASN A 60 -1.53 11.89 3.20
N TYR A 61 -2.37 11.63 2.21
CA TYR A 61 -1.91 11.54 0.83
C TYR A 61 -1.33 12.89 0.39
N THR A 62 -0.02 12.93 0.20
CA THR A 62 0.67 14.09 -0.38
C THR A 62 1.12 13.69 -1.78
N PRO A 63 0.40 14.11 -2.84
CA PRO A 63 0.84 13.81 -4.20
C PRO A 63 2.19 14.48 -4.42
N VAL A 64 3.22 13.67 -4.64
CA VAL A 64 4.48 14.17 -5.19
C VAL A 64 4.19 14.51 -6.64
N VAL A 65 4.01 15.80 -6.92
CA VAL A 65 3.96 16.28 -8.30
C VAL A 65 5.35 15.99 -8.89
N PRO A 66 5.47 15.16 -9.94
CA PRO A 66 6.77 14.90 -10.53
C PRO A 66 7.34 16.22 -11.04
N THR A 67 8.49 16.64 -10.48
CA THR A 67 9.27 17.77 -10.98
C THR A 67 9.99 17.34 -12.26
N GLY A 68 9.24 17.08 -13.31
CA GLY A 68 9.73 16.63 -14.61
C GLY A 68 8.62 16.83 -15.64
N GLY A 69 8.81 17.83 -16.50
CA GLY A 69 7.78 18.36 -17.37
C GLY A 69 7.12 17.29 -18.25
N ASN A 70 5.78 17.34 -18.28
CA ASN A 70 4.91 16.95 -19.38
C ASN A 70 5.45 15.85 -20.29
N ASP A 71 5.46 14.62 -19.81
CA ASP A 71 5.55 13.47 -20.69
C ASP A 71 4.17 12.81 -20.82
N ALA A 72 3.23 13.63 -21.29
CA ALA A 72 1.92 13.15 -21.72
C ALA A 72 2.04 12.14 -22.88
N GLU A 73 3.20 12.07 -23.53
CA GLU A 73 3.51 11.10 -24.58
C GLU A 73 3.95 9.75 -24.00
N THR A 74 4.75 9.68 -22.92
CA THR A 74 4.98 8.40 -22.22
C THR A 74 3.77 7.91 -21.45
N GLU A 75 2.97 8.78 -20.82
CA GLU A 75 1.70 8.33 -20.20
C GLU A 75 0.76 7.73 -21.27
N LYS A 76 0.74 8.29 -22.48
CA LYS A 76 -0.02 7.75 -23.62
C LYS A 76 0.58 6.46 -24.18
N ALA A 77 1.91 6.32 -24.22
CA ALA A 77 2.59 5.12 -24.69
C ALA A 77 2.42 3.92 -23.73
N GLU A 78 2.35 4.18 -22.42
CA GLU A 78 2.01 3.19 -21.40
C GLU A 78 0.53 2.76 -21.45
N LEU A 79 -0.32 3.46 -22.23
CA LEU A 79 -1.76 3.23 -22.40
C LEU A 79 -2.15 2.66 -23.79
N GLN A 80 -1.16 2.30 -24.65
CA GLN A 80 -1.38 1.65 -25.94
C GLN A 80 -1.23 0.13 -25.86
#